data_AF-A0A0S9QR24-F1
#
_entry.id   AF-A0A0S9QR24-F1
#
_cell.length_a   1.000
_cell.length_b   1.000
_cell.length_c   1.000
_cell.angle_alpha   90.00
_cell.angle_beta   90.00
_cell.angle_gamma   90.00
#
_symmetry.space_group_name_H-M   'P 1'
#
loop_
_entity.id
_entity.type
_entity.pdbx_description
1 polymer ?
#
loop_
_entity_poly.entity_id
_entity_poly.type
_entity_poly.pdbx_seq_one_letter_code
_entity_poly.pdbx_strand_id
1 'polypeptide(L)'
;MDRILTTGACASIQLRGVSTNGSMRGIKGLFIGVDEASSAEYQAGTKGEKGEGSKLALIIKRAQEFFDPCVYVGGTPTVVGSCITSEEYEKGDQCLFMMRSRCCPDLAQEFWDDIQQVDDRGARLGKGMRYTCDEVTGRIADVWYECAGCGSAIEVTGKVAMMETGVLVPQNADRAEPDHASVWAWAAYSTDLQSTWMHIARDHLAQVKDPAQRQPFMNLTRARPWKPDGPGTIDANVLADRCEPYPAGHMPEGVTGVYAGMDTQEGGRNGKPRHEIVFVGYGEGEECWVLDRVVIDGIPGVDRDGRPIQEDLEPFSPDAARAVWAALDREWVTADGEILHPEAEAVDVGYDMNARWPSATTRRAGSGRSSR
;
A
#
# COMPACT_ATOMS: atom_id res chain seq x y z
N MET A 1 -26.45 -14.29 -21.82
CA MET A 1 -27.38 -14.41 -22.96
C MET A 1 -26.52 -14.64 -24.18
N ASP A 2 -26.57 -15.84 -24.77
CA ASP A 2 -25.71 -16.16 -25.92
C ASP A 2 -26.35 -15.62 -27.20
N ARG A 3 -25.62 -14.81 -27.96
CA ARG A 3 -26.09 -14.24 -29.23
C ARG A 3 -25.08 -14.51 -30.33
N ILE A 4 -25.57 -14.93 -31.49
CA ILE A 4 -24.78 -15.08 -32.71
C ILE A 4 -25.34 -14.12 -33.75
N LEU A 5 -24.51 -13.18 -34.19
CA LEU A 5 -24.82 -12.29 -35.31
C LEU A 5 -24.03 -12.80 -36.52
N THR A 6 -24.68 -12.97 -37.66
CA THR A 6 -24.04 -13.47 -38.89
C THR A 6 -24.44 -12.59 -40.07
N THR A 7 -23.50 -12.36 -40.98
CA THR A 7 -23.78 -11.71 -42.28
C THR A 7 -24.28 -12.69 -43.34
N GLY A 8 -24.45 -13.97 -42.98
CA GLY A 8 -24.97 -15.01 -43.87
C GLY A 8 -23.95 -15.67 -44.80
N ALA A 9 -22.74 -15.11 -44.95
CA ALA A 9 -21.74 -15.68 -45.87
C ALA A 9 -20.29 -15.74 -45.37
N CYS A 10 -19.80 -14.80 -44.53
CA CYS A 10 -18.35 -14.73 -44.25
C CYS A 10 -17.92 -14.34 -42.83
N ALA A 11 -18.80 -13.78 -41.99
CA ALA A 11 -18.40 -13.35 -40.64
C ALA A 11 -19.52 -13.59 -39.62
N SER A 12 -19.13 -13.97 -38.40
CA SER A 12 -20.04 -14.07 -37.27
C SER A 12 -19.41 -13.54 -36.00
N ILE A 13 -20.20 -12.88 -35.16
CA ILE A 13 -19.81 -12.47 -33.80
C ILE A 13 -20.63 -13.28 -32.81
N GLN A 14 -19.95 -13.87 -31.82
CA GLN A 14 -20.58 -14.61 -30.74
C GLN A 14 -20.33 -13.89 -29.42
N LEU A 15 -21.39 -13.52 -28.70
CA LEU A 15 -21.32 -12.96 -27.35
C LEU A 15 -21.74 -14.04 -26.36
N ARG A 16 -20.88 -14.31 -25.35
CA ARG A 16 -21.04 -15.40 -24.38
C ARG A 16 -20.79 -14.87 -22.97
N GLY A 17 -21.66 -15.22 -22.03
CA GLY A 17 -21.48 -14.87 -20.62
C GLY A 17 -20.83 -16.02 -19.84
N VAL A 18 -19.68 -15.77 -19.21
CA VAL A 18 -18.88 -16.79 -18.51
C VAL A 18 -19.54 -17.36 -17.26
N SER A 19 -20.41 -16.58 -16.61
CA SER A 19 -21.25 -17.02 -15.49
C SER A 19 -22.42 -17.89 -15.94
N THR A 20 -22.97 -17.64 -17.12
CA THR A 20 -24.19 -18.30 -17.62
C THR A 20 -23.91 -19.58 -18.41
N ASN A 21 -22.71 -19.72 -18.98
CA ASN A 21 -22.34 -20.87 -19.79
C ASN A 21 -20.92 -21.31 -19.43
N GLY A 22 -20.80 -22.26 -18.49
CA GLY A 22 -19.50 -22.71 -17.96
C GLY A 22 -18.63 -23.44 -18.99
N SER A 23 -19.21 -23.90 -20.11
CA SER A 23 -18.50 -24.59 -21.17
C SER A 23 -17.98 -23.61 -22.22
N MET A 24 -16.72 -23.20 -22.08
CA MET A 24 -16.00 -22.42 -23.11
C MET A 24 -15.57 -23.30 -24.31
N ARG A 25 -15.93 -24.60 -24.32
CA ARG A 25 -15.50 -25.58 -25.32
C ARG A 25 -16.02 -25.30 -26.74
N GLY A 26 -17.09 -24.50 -26.87
CA GLY A 26 -17.71 -24.16 -28.14
C GLY A 26 -17.26 -22.82 -28.75
N ILE A 27 -16.33 -22.11 -28.10
CA ILE A 27 -15.85 -20.81 -28.58
C ILE A 27 -14.76 -21.04 -29.63
N LYS A 28 -15.00 -20.52 -30.83
CA LYS A 28 -14.06 -20.50 -31.94
C LYS A 28 -14.15 -19.14 -32.62
N GLY A 29 -13.01 -18.49 -32.82
CA GLY A 29 -12.94 -17.23 -33.52
C GLY A 29 -11.49 -16.86 -33.81
N LEU A 30 -11.27 -16.22 -34.95
CA LEU A 30 -9.99 -15.61 -35.30
C LEU A 30 -9.66 -14.46 -34.33
N PHE A 31 -10.68 -13.73 -33.88
CA PHE A 31 -10.59 -12.67 -32.88
C PHE A 31 -11.44 -13.04 -31.68
N ILE A 32 -10.83 -13.11 -30.50
CA ILE A 32 -11.53 -13.41 -29.25
C ILE A 32 -11.25 -12.29 -28.25
N GLY A 33 -12.30 -11.59 -27.83
CA GLY A 33 -12.26 -10.63 -26.74
C GLY A 33 -12.69 -11.27 -25.43
N VAL A 34 -11.86 -11.16 -24.41
CA VAL A 34 -12.13 -11.57 -23.04
C VAL A 34 -12.19 -10.30 -22.20
N ASP A 35 -13.40 -9.94 -21.78
CA ASP A 35 -13.65 -8.76 -20.96
C ASP A 35 -13.81 -9.15 -19.49
N GLU A 36 -13.39 -8.27 -18.58
CA GLU A 36 -13.31 -8.50 -17.13
C GLU A 36 -12.66 -9.85 -16.75
N ALA A 37 -11.51 -10.15 -17.37
CA ALA A 37 -10.84 -11.45 -17.23
C ALA A 37 -10.44 -11.80 -15.78
N SER A 38 -10.30 -10.79 -14.91
CA SER A 38 -9.95 -10.96 -13.49
C SER A 38 -11.15 -11.29 -12.58
N SER A 39 -12.35 -11.47 -13.14
CA SER A 39 -13.52 -11.85 -12.36
C SER A 39 -13.41 -13.26 -11.78
N ALA A 40 -14.10 -13.51 -10.67
CA ALA A 40 -14.09 -14.81 -10.00
C ALA A 40 -14.60 -15.94 -10.92
N GLU A 41 -15.47 -15.64 -11.88
CA GLU A 41 -16.04 -16.60 -12.81
C GLU A 41 -15.03 -17.15 -13.81
N TYR A 42 -14.00 -16.37 -14.18
CA TYR A 42 -12.88 -16.86 -14.98
C TYR A 42 -11.93 -17.75 -14.18
N GLN A 43 -11.86 -17.54 -12.86
CA GLN A 43 -11.06 -18.32 -11.91
C GLN A 43 -11.77 -19.58 -11.39
N ALA A 44 -13.09 -19.70 -11.54
CA ALA A 44 -13.94 -20.75 -10.97
C ALA A 44 -13.74 -22.18 -11.55
N GLY A 45 -12.53 -22.52 -12.02
CA GLY A 45 -12.08 -23.89 -12.28
C GLY A 45 -11.39 -24.56 -11.08
N THR A 46 -11.21 -23.84 -9.95
CA THR A 46 -10.25 -24.23 -8.89
C THR A 46 -10.85 -24.37 -7.49
N LYS A 47 -12.12 -24.78 -7.35
CA LYS A 47 -12.61 -25.34 -6.07
C LYS A 47 -13.64 -26.45 -6.32
N GLY A 48 -13.20 -27.70 -6.18
CA GLY A 48 -14.07 -28.79 -5.74
C GLY A 48 -14.40 -29.91 -6.72
N GLU A 49 -14.24 -29.74 -8.03
CA GLU A 49 -14.52 -30.81 -9.01
C GLU A 49 -13.43 -30.82 -10.08
N LYS A 50 -13.15 -31.99 -10.67
CA LYS A 50 -12.13 -32.24 -11.70
C LYS A 50 -12.21 -31.24 -12.87
N GLY A 51 -11.65 -30.05 -12.68
CA GLY A 51 -11.85 -28.89 -13.55
C GLY A 51 -10.68 -28.68 -14.49
N GLU A 52 -11.00 -28.47 -15.78
CA GLU A 52 -10.05 -28.18 -16.85
C GLU A 52 -9.42 -26.77 -16.71
N GLY A 53 -8.47 -26.56 -15.79
CA GLY A 53 -7.63 -25.35 -15.74
C GLY A 53 -8.38 -24.00 -15.65
N SER A 54 -7.65 -22.89 -15.84
CA SER A 54 -8.24 -21.55 -15.97
C SER A 54 -9.09 -21.45 -17.24
N LYS A 55 -10.25 -20.80 -17.18
CA LYS A 55 -11.12 -20.62 -18.36
C LYS A 55 -10.43 -19.84 -19.47
N LEU A 56 -9.53 -18.92 -19.13
CA LEU A 56 -8.71 -18.20 -20.11
C LEU A 56 -7.79 -19.16 -20.88
N ALA A 57 -7.13 -20.10 -20.18
CA ALA A 57 -6.26 -21.08 -20.83
C ALA A 57 -7.04 -21.97 -21.82
N LEU A 58 -8.30 -22.29 -21.51
CA LEU A 58 -9.18 -23.00 -22.45
C LEU A 58 -9.51 -22.16 -23.69
N ILE A 59 -9.76 -20.86 -23.53
CA ILE A 59 -10.04 -19.95 -24.65
C ILE A 59 -8.81 -19.84 -25.57
N ILE A 60 -7.63 -19.60 -25.00
CA ILE A 60 -6.36 -19.49 -25.73
C ILE A 60 -6.10 -20.78 -26.52
N LYS A 61 -6.28 -21.95 -25.89
CA LYS A 61 -6.10 -23.25 -26.55
C LYS A 61 -7.05 -23.46 -27.74
N ARG A 62 -8.24 -22.84 -27.74
CA ARG A 62 -9.18 -22.93 -28.87
C ARG A 62 -8.83 -21.97 -30.01
N ALA A 63 -8.21 -20.84 -29.69
CA ALA A 63 -7.71 -19.90 -30.69
C ALA A 63 -6.68 -20.56 -31.63
N GLN A 64 -5.93 -21.55 -31.14
CA GLN A 64 -4.93 -22.34 -31.90
C GLN A 64 -5.51 -23.11 -33.12
N GLU A 65 -6.84 -23.22 -33.26
CA GLU A 65 -7.44 -23.76 -34.47
C GLU A 65 -7.25 -22.86 -35.71
N PHE A 66 -6.88 -21.59 -35.52
CA PHE A 66 -6.61 -20.61 -36.57
C PHE A 66 -5.10 -20.41 -36.75
N PHE A 67 -4.69 -20.04 -37.97
CA PHE A 67 -3.28 -19.84 -38.31
C PHE A 67 -2.64 -18.65 -37.58
N ASP A 68 -3.40 -17.56 -37.39
CA ASP A 68 -2.92 -16.32 -36.75
C ASP A 68 -4.05 -15.66 -35.93
N PRO A 69 -4.44 -16.27 -34.80
CA PRO A 69 -5.51 -15.74 -33.96
C PRO A 69 -5.03 -14.56 -33.11
N CYS A 70 -5.95 -13.65 -32.80
CA CYS A 70 -5.74 -12.59 -31.83
C CYS A 70 -6.70 -12.76 -30.64
N VAL A 71 -6.13 -12.91 -29.44
CA VAL A 71 -6.87 -12.98 -28.18
C VAL A 71 -6.60 -11.71 -27.39
N TYR A 72 -7.63 -10.88 -27.23
CA TYR A 72 -7.57 -9.69 -26.39
C TYR A 72 -8.07 -10.05 -24.98
N VAL A 73 -7.26 -9.76 -23.97
CA VAL A 73 -7.61 -9.97 -22.56
C VAL A 73 -7.62 -8.61 -21.88
N GLY A 74 -8.78 -8.17 -21.42
CA GLY A 74 -8.97 -6.90 -20.76
C GLY A 74 -9.76 -7.04 -19.45
N GLY A 75 -9.72 -5.98 -18.64
CA GLY A 75 -10.46 -5.89 -17.40
C GLY A 75 -9.72 -5.07 -16.35
N THR A 76 -10.41 -4.78 -15.26
CA THR A 76 -9.83 -4.05 -14.15
C THR A 76 -8.99 -4.99 -13.27
N PRO A 77 -7.77 -4.60 -12.84
CA PRO A 77 -7.04 -5.35 -11.83
C PRO A 77 -7.83 -5.50 -10.53
N THR A 78 -7.65 -6.62 -9.83
CA THR A 78 -8.39 -6.96 -8.61
C THR A 78 -7.48 -7.00 -7.40
N VAL A 79 -7.00 -8.19 -7.02
CA VAL A 79 -6.13 -8.40 -5.86
C VAL A 79 -4.88 -9.12 -6.32
N VAL A 80 -3.73 -8.73 -5.77
CA VAL A 80 -2.44 -9.40 -6.05
C VAL A 80 -2.55 -10.89 -5.76
N GLY A 81 -2.04 -11.73 -6.66
CA GLY A 81 -2.05 -13.19 -6.55
C GLY A 81 -3.37 -13.87 -6.94
N SER A 82 -4.40 -13.09 -7.29
CA SER A 82 -5.66 -13.60 -7.83
C SER A 82 -6.21 -12.67 -8.92
N CYS A 83 -5.35 -12.23 -9.84
CA CYS A 83 -5.71 -11.25 -10.86
C CYS A 83 -5.13 -11.66 -12.21
N ILE A 84 -5.97 -12.26 -13.05
CA ILE A 84 -5.60 -12.77 -14.37
C ILE A 84 -5.03 -11.65 -15.26
N THR A 85 -5.64 -10.47 -15.26
CA THR A 85 -5.14 -9.34 -16.08
C THR A 85 -3.74 -8.87 -15.66
N SER A 86 -3.40 -8.94 -14.37
CA SER A 86 -2.04 -8.61 -13.90
C SER A 86 -1.05 -9.70 -14.26
N GLU A 87 -1.43 -10.98 -14.13
CA GLU A 87 -0.60 -12.12 -14.53
C GLU A 87 -0.32 -12.13 -16.04
N GLU A 88 -1.33 -11.88 -16.88
CA GLU A 88 -1.13 -11.76 -18.33
C GLU A 88 -0.27 -10.54 -18.68
N TYR A 89 -0.43 -9.41 -17.96
CA TYR A 89 0.41 -8.24 -18.18
C TYR A 89 1.90 -8.55 -17.95
N GLU A 90 2.24 -9.30 -16.90
CA GLU A 90 3.62 -9.71 -16.58
C GLU A 90 4.26 -10.65 -17.61
N LYS A 91 3.47 -11.44 -18.35
CA LYS A 91 3.99 -12.33 -19.40
C LYS A 91 4.40 -11.59 -20.67
N GLY A 92 3.77 -10.45 -20.93
CA GLY A 92 3.99 -9.64 -22.12
C GLY A 92 5.09 -8.58 -21.99
N ASP A 93 5.11 -7.66 -22.94
CA ASP A 93 6.14 -6.63 -23.10
C ASP A 93 6.00 -5.39 -22.18
N GLN A 94 4.93 -5.34 -21.38
CA GLN A 94 4.69 -4.33 -20.35
C GLN A 94 4.77 -2.89 -20.88
N CYS A 95 4.22 -2.66 -22.07
CA CYS A 95 4.23 -1.36 -22.73
C CYS A 95 3.67 -0.24 -21.84
N LEU A 96 4.42 0.87 -21.79
CA LEU A 96 3.98 2.14 -21.23
C LEU A 96 3.64 3.11 -22.36
N PHE A 97 2.59 3.90 -22.16
CA PHE A 97 2.22 4.95 -23.10
C PHE A 97 3.01 6.24 -22.80
N MET A 98 4.06 6.45 -23.59
CA MET A 98 5.05 7.51 -23.43
C MET A 98 4.73 8.67 -24.37
N MET A 99 4.59 9.87 -23.84
CA MET A 99 4.13 11.08 -24.52
C MET A 99 5.11 12.24 -24.33
N ARG A 100 5.07 13.22 -25.21
CA ARG A 100 5.95 14.40 -25.16
C ARG A 100 5.15 15.60 -24.67
N SER A 101 5.64 16.25 -23.62
CA SER A 101 5.04 17.48 -23.12
C SER A 101 5.46 18.67 -23.97
N ARG A 102 4.64 19.73 -24.00
CA ARG A 102 4.96 20.96 -24.74
C ARG A 102 6.21 21.67 -24.21
N CYS A 103 6.42 21.61 -22.89
CA CYS A 103 7.56 22.25 -22.23
C CYS A 103 8.87 21.46 -22.39
N CYS A 104 8.81 20.15 -22.69
CA CYS A 104 9.97 19.30 -22.92
C CYS A 104 9.72 18.35 -24.11
N PRO A 105 9.71 18.86 -25.36
CA PRO A 105 9.34 18.06 -26.53
C PRO A 105 10.32 16.91 -26.80
N ASP A 106 11.57 17.03 -26.37
CA ASP A 106 12.59 16.00 -26.57
C ASP A 106 12.52 14.86 -25.53
N LEU A 107 11.77 15.05 -24.44
CA LEU A 107 11.57 14.05 -23.40
C LEU A 107 10.21 13.36 -23.56
N ALA A 108 10.23 12.05 -23.76
CA ALA A 108 9.02 11.22 -23.66
C ALA A 108 8.82 10.78 -22.19
N GLN A 109 7.59 10.89 -21.70
CA GLN A 109 7.19 10.53 -20.33
C GLN A 109 5.78 9.95 -20.31
N GLU A 110 5.51 9.08 -19.34
CA GLU A 110 4.15 8.64 -19.01
C GLU A 110 3.44 9.65 -18.08
N PHE A 111 2.15 9.40 -17.82
CA PHE A 111 1.48 10.01 -16.66
C PHE A 111 1.78 9.17 -15.42
N TRP A 112 2.67 9.68 -14.57
CA TRP A 112 3.05 9.05 -13.30
C TRP A 112 1.88 9.01 -12.33
N ASP A 113 1.65 7.85 -11.71
CA ASP A 113 0.55 7.64 -10.76
C ASP A 113 0.86 8.12 -9.33
N ASP A 114 1.87 8.98 -9.20
CA ASP A 114 2.17 9.74 -7.99
C ASP A 114 1.22 10.94 -7.88
N ILE A 115 0.24 10.85 -6.98
CA ILE A 115 -0.80 11.86 -6.77
C ILE A 115 -0.67 12.40 -5.36
N GLN A 116 -0.54 13.72 -5.21
CA GLN A 116 -0.36 14.34 -3.90
C GLN A 116 -1.12 15.65 -3.77
N GLN A 117 -1.68 15.88 -2.57
CA GLN A 117 -2.19 17.20 -2.20
C GLN A 117 -1.00 18.08 -1.82
N VAL A 118 -1.01 19.33 -2.29
CA VAL A 118 -0.06 20.37 -1.89
C VAL A 118 -0.80 21.59 -1.36
N ASP A 119 -0.12 22.40 -0.54
CA ASP A 119 -0.70 23.62 0.02
C ASP A 119 -0.88 24.68 -1.07
N ASP A 120 0.10 24.84 -1.95
CA ASP A 120 0.07 25.80 -3.04
C ASP A 120 0.77 25.30 -4.31
N ARG A 121 0.49 25.99 -5.43
CA ARG A 121 0.97 25.63 -6.77
C ARG A 121 2.48 25.85 -6.97
N GLY A 122 3.14 26.56 -6.05
CA GLY A 122 4.58 26.75 -6.03
C GLY A 122 5.35 25.54 -5.52
N ALA A 123 4.69 24.61 -4.81
CA ALA A 123 5.29 23.35 -4.40
C ALA A 123 5.73 22.53 -5.63
N ARG A 124 6.94 21.98 -5.57
CA ARG A 124 7.50 21.10 -6.61
C ARG A 124 7.96 19.81 -5.96
N LEU A 125 7.16 18.77 -6.13
CA LEU A 125 7.47 17.44 -5.58
C LEU A 125 8.06 16.50 -6.65
N GLY A 126 8.18 16.98 -7.88
CA GLY A 126 8.66 16.20 -9.02
C GLY A 126 7.50 15.64 -9.84
N LYS A 127 7.83 14.76 -10.79
CA LYS A 127 6.87 14.18 -11.73
C LYS A 127 5.66 13.54 -11.02
N GLY A 128 4.46 13.86 -11.48
CA GLY A 128 3.23 13.33 -10.89
C GLY A 128 2.09 14.33 -10.96
N MET A 129 0.92 13.91 -10.50
CA MET A 129 -0.26 14.75 -10.36
C MET A 129 -0.21 15.50 -9.03
N ARG A 130 -0.52 16.78 -9.06
CA ARG A 130 -0.67 17.63 -7.88
C ARG A 130 -2.04 18.27 -7.88
N TYR A 131 -2.57 18.51 -6.70
CA TYR A 131 -3.80 19.26 -6.53
C TYR A 131 -3.78 20.06 -5.23
N THR A 132 -4.54 21.16 -5.23
CA THR A 132 -4.81 21.94 -4.03
C THR A 132 -6.27 21.78 -3.62
N CYS A 133 -6.54 22.04 -2.35
CA CYS A 133 -7.90 22.12 -1.83
C CYS A 133 -8.19 23.57 -1.40
N ASP A 134 -9.43 24.00 -1.59
CA ASP A 134 -9.93 25.23 -1.02
C ASP A 134 -10.02 25.10 0.50
N GLU A 135 -9.38 26.00 1.25
CA GLU A 135 -9.26 25.91 2.70
C GLU A 135 -10.61 25.95 3.43
N VAL A 136 -11.60 26.64 2.85
CA VAL A 136 -12.91 26.86 3.48
C VAL A 136 -13.84 25.68 3.22
N THR A 137 -13.91 25.20 1.97
CA THR A 137 -14.84 24.17 1.55
C THR A 137 -14.25 22.76 1.57
N GLY A 138 -12.93 22.63 1.64
CA GLY A 138 -12.19 21.36 1.57
C GLY A 138 -12.35 20.63 0.23
N ARG A 139 -12.81 21.32 -0.82
CA ARG A 139 -12.99 20.78 -2.17
C ARG A 139 -11.74 21.02 -3.01
N ILE A 140 -11.51 20.16 -4.00
CA ILE A 140 -10.42 20.34 -4.97
C ILE A 140 -10.58 21.69 -5.66
N ALA A 141 -9.55 22.54 -5.55
CA ALA A 141 -9.52 23.87 -6.14
C ALA A 141 -8.81 23.87 -7.49
N ASP A 142 -7.70 23.14 -7.61
CA ASP A 142 -6.87 23.10 -8.81
C ASP A 142 -6.19 21.73 -8.97
N VAL A 143 -5.84 21.35 -10.20
CA VAL A 143 -5.14 20.08 -10.51
C VAL A 143 -4.25 20.22 -11.74
N TRP A 144 -3.02 19.71 -11.66
CA TRP A 144 -2.07 19.71 -12.76
C TRP A 144 -1.12 18.51 -12.68
N TYR A 145 -0.34 18.29 -13.72
CA TYR A 145 0.82 17.39 -13.69
C TYR A 145 2.12 18.18 -13.63
N GLU A 146 3.11 17.73 -12.88
CA GLU A 146 4.47 18.22 -12.98
C GLU A 146 5.25 17.45 -14.06
N CYS A 147 5.87 18.17 -14.99
CA CYS A 147 6.68 17.57 -16.05
C CYS A 147 7.96 16.93 -15.49
N ALA A 148 8.29 15.69 -15.88
CA ALA A 148 9.47 14.98 -15.41
C ALA A 148 10.80 15.60 -15.82
N GLY A 149 10.82 16.38 -16.93
CA GLY A 149 12.03 17.05 -17.40
C GLY A 149 12.36 18.35 -16.67
N CYS A 150 11.36 19.24 -16.54
CA CYS A 150 11.57 20.61 -16.07
C CYS A 150 10.75 21.01 -14.84
N GLY A 151 9.86 20.14 -14.35
CA GLY A 151 8.95 20.42 -13.22
C GLY A 151 7.83 21.41 -13.53
N SER A 152 7.72 21.93 -14.74
CA SER A 152 6.64 22.85 -15.11
C SER A 152 5.27 22.18 -15.05
N ALA A 153 4.27 22.94 -14.63
CA ALA A 153 2.88 22.49 -14.59
C ALA A 153 2.35 22.25 -16.02
N ILE A 154 1.78 21.07 -16.22
CA ILE A 154 1.04 20.64 -17.39
C ILE A 154 -0.43 20.73 -17.01
N GLU A 155 -1.14 21.65 -17.65
CA GLU A 155 -2.58 21.82 -17.45
C GLU A 155 -3.37 20.69 -18.12
N VAL A 156 -4.57 20.43 -17.60
CA VAL A 156 -5.55 19.51 -18.21
C VAL A 156 -5.80 19.85 -19.69
N THR A 157 -5.79 21.14 -20.06
CA THR A 157 -5.97 21.59 -21.45
C THR A 157 -4.84 21.14 -22.38
N GLY A 158 -3.65 20.90 -21.86
CA GLY A 158 -2.51 20.37 -22.60
C GLY A 158 -2.49 18.84 -22.72
N LYS A 159 -3.37 18.14 -21.98
CA LYS A 159 -3.42 16.67 -21.91
C LYS A 159 -3.60 16.01 -23.28
N VAL A 160 -4.61 16.44 -24.05
CA VAL A 160 -4.96 15.79 -25.33
C VAL A 160 -3.82 15.94 -26.33
N ALA A 161 -3.29 17.15 -26.51
CA ALA A 161 -2.16 17.39 -27.39
C ALA A 161 -0.91 16.58 -26.98
N MET A 162 -0.70 16.37 -25.68
CA MET A 162 0.36 15.50 -25.18
C MET A 162 0.10 14.03 -25.55
N MET A 163 -1.12 13.52 -25.34
CA MET A 163 -1.51 12.15 -25.69
C MET A 163 -1.42 11.85 -27.19
N GLU A 164 -1.68 12.83 -28.05
CA GLU A 164 -1.54 12.68 -29.53
C GLU A 164 -0.10 12.41 -29.98
N THR A 165 0.90 12.76 -29.16
CA THR A 165 2.31 12.41 -29.42
C THR A 165 2.72 11.04 -28.89
N GLY A 166 1.77 10.35 -28.24
CA GLY A 166 2.06 9.17 -27.46
C GLY A 166 2.42 7.96 -28.31
N VAL A 167 3.37 7.18 -27.82
CA VAL A 167 3.79 5.89 -28.39
C VAL A 167 3.83 4.84 -27.27
N LEU A 168 3.40 3.62 -27.59
CA LEU A 168 3.59 2.49 -26.67
C LEU A 168 5.05 2.03 -26.76
N VAL A 169 5.71 2.00 -25.61
CA VAL A 169 7.13 1.62 -25.50
C VAL A 169 7.24 0.38 -24.61
N PRO A 170 7.70 -0.76 -25.15
CA PRO A 170 7.97 -1.97 -24.37
C PRO A 170 8.92 -1.68 -23.20
N GLN A 171 8.59 -2.18 -22.01
CA GLN A 171 9.47 -2.08 -20.83
C GLN A 171 10.12 -3.41 -20.49
N ASN A 172 9.50 -4.52 -20.91
CA ASN A 172 9.99 -5.87 -20.65
C ASN A 172 10.55 -6.51 -21.93
N ALA A 173 11.85 -6.27 -22.17
CA ALA A 173 12.56 -6.89 -23.29
C ALA A 173 12.69 -8.42 -23.11
N ASP A 174 12.80 -8.89 -21.87
CA ASP A 174 13.01 -10.31 -21.49
C ASP A 174 11.69 -11.05 -21.20
N ARG A 175 10.58 -10.56 -21.76
CA ARG A 175 9.24 -11.12 -21.56
C ARG A 175 9.17 -12.62 -21.81
N ALA A 176 8.34 -13.30 -21.01
CA ALA A 176 8.15 -14.74 -21.09
C ALA A 176 7.51 -15.16 -22.42
N GLU A 177 6.62 -14.32 -22.97
CA GLU A 177 5.90 -14.57 -24.22
C GLU A 177 6.23 -13.49 -25.26
N PRO A 178 7.13 -13.78 -26.23
CA PRO A 178 7.62 -12.78 -27.19
C PRO A 178 6.55 -12.11 -28.05
N ASP A 179 5.45 -12.82 -28.34
CA ASP A 179 4.34 -12.34 -29.18
C ASP A 179 3.18 -11.73 -28.37
N HIS A 180 3.36 -11.57 -27.05
CA HIS A 180 2.35 -11.02 -26.15
C HIS A 180 2.62 -9.53 -25.88
N ALA A 181 1.82 -8.67 -26.50
CA ALA A 181 1.81 -7.24 -26.19
C ALA A 181 0.89 -6.98 -24.98
N SER A 182 1.43 -6.34 -23.93
CA SER A 182 0.66 -6.02 -22.72
C SER A 182 0.77 -4.55 -22.37
N VAL A 183 -0.35 -3.93 -22.00
CA VAL A 183 -0.43 -2.47 -21.76
C VAL A 183 -1.14 -2.21 -20.44
N TRP A 184 -0.61 -1.27 -19.66
CA TRP A 184 -1.31 -0.69 -18.53
C TRP A 184 -1.68 0.77 -18.82
N ALA A 185 -2.95 1.10 -18.60
CA ALA A 185 -3.47 2.45 -18.74
C ALA A 185 -4.42 2.74 -17.58
N TRP A 186 -4.13 3.80 -16.83
CA TRP A 186 -4.92 4.24 -15.70
C TRP A 186 -5.75 5.48 -16.04
N ALA A 187 -6.60 5.92 -15.11
CA ALA A 187 -7.61 6.95 -15.38
C ALA A 187 -7.02 8.29 -15.89
N ALA A 188 -5.75 8.60 -15.60
CA ALA A 188 -5.11 9.82 -16.07
C ALA A 188 -5.06 9.94 -17.60
N TYR A 189 -5.13 8.83 -18.34
CA TYR A 189 -5.19 8.81 -19.80
C TYR A 189 -6.60 8.99 -20.38
N SER A 190 -7.66 8.87 -19.56
CA SER A 190 -9.03 8.89 -20.05
C SER A 190 -9.44 10.24 -20.66
N THR A 191 -10.02 10.24 -21.85
CA THR A 191 -10.65 11.43 -22.45
C THR A 191 -12.09 11.64 -22.00
N ASP A 192 -12.62 10.78 -21.12
CA ASP A 192 -13.98 10.88 -20.59
C ASP A 192 -14.11 12.09 -19.65
N LEU A 193 -15.19 12.85 -19.83
CA LEU A 193 -15.55 13.98 -18.98
C LEU A 193 -15.90 13.55 -17.54
N GLN A 194 -16.23 12.27 -17.33
CA GLN A 194 -16.46 11.67 -16.01
C GLN A 194 -15.19 11.12 -15.35
N SER A 195 -14.03 11.20 -16.02
CA SER A 195 -12.74 10.69 -15.53
C SER A 195 -11.61 11.70 -15.71
N THR A 196 -11.93 12.98 -15.51
CA THR A 196 -10.94 14.06 -15.58
C THR A 196 -9.94 14.00 -14.42
N TRP A 197 -8.82 14.71 -14.53
CA TRP A 197 -7.85 14.81 -13.42
C TRP A 197 -8.48 15.38 -12.13
N MET A 198 -9.51 16.22 -12.24
CA MET A 198 -10.29 16.67 -11.07
C MET A 198 -11.04 15.52 -10.38
N HIS A 199 -11.55 14.54 -11.13
CA HIS A 199 -12.17 13.35 -10.53
C HIS A 199 -11.13 12.47 -9.85
N ILE A 200 -9.97 12.28 -10.49
CA ILE A 200 -8.85 11.53 -9.91
C ILE A 200 -8.38 12.16 -8.58
N ALA A 201 -8.24 13.49 -8.54
CA ALA A 201 -7.89 14.21 -7.31
C ALA A 201 -8.96 14.04 -6.20
N ARG A 202 -10.25 13.99 -6.57
CA ARG A 202 -11.34 13.72 -5.62
C ARG A 202 -11.28 12.29 -5.08
N ASP A 203 -11.05 11.30 -5.95
CA ASP A 203 -10.93 9.90 -5.54
C ASP A 203 -9.70 9.70 -4.64
N HIS A 204 -8.59 10.38 -4.97
CA HIS A 204 -7.39 10.39 -4.13
C HIS A 204 -7.68 11.00 -2.75
N LEU A 205 -8.36 12.15 -2.68
CA LEU A 205 -8.74 12.76 -1.40
C LEU A 205 -9.70 11.86 -0.61
N ALA A 206 -10.62 11.15 -1.29
CA ALA A 206 -11.54 10.22 -0.66
C ALA A 206 -10.82 9.02 -0.03
N GLN A 207 -9.84 8.41 -0.72
CA GLN A 207 -9.09 7.28 -0.16
C GLN A 207 -8.15 7.65 0.99
N VAL A 208 -7.63 8.88 1.00
CA VAL A 208 -6.88 9.40 2.16
C VAL A 208 -7.78 9.48 3.39
N LYS A 209 -9.05 9.88 3.21
CA LYS A 209 -10.01 10.07 4.31
C LYS A 209 -10.71 8.79 4.75
N ASP A 210 -10.97 7.87 3.81
CA ASP A 210 -11.72 6.64 4.04
C ASP A 210 -10.93 5.41 3.54
N PRO A 211 -10.40 4.57 4.45
CA PRO A 211 -9.70 3.34 4.09
C PRO A 211 -10.50 2.41 3.16
N ALA A 212 -11.83 2.42 3.21
CA ALA A 212 -12.67 1.60 2.33
C ALA A 212 -12.56 2.00 0.84
N GLN A 213 -12.13 3.23 0.55
CA GLN A 213 -11.94 3.72 -0.82
C GLN A 213 -10.55 3.39 -1.39
N ARG A 214 -9.60 2.90 -0.58
CA ARG A 214 -8.24 2.60 -1.04
C ARG A 214 -8.18 1.53 -2.12
N GLN A 215 -8.92 0.43 -1.93
CA GLN A 215 -8.99 -0.63 -2.93
C GLN A 215 -9.69 -0.17 -4.23
N PRO A 216 -10.89 0.45 -4.18
CA PRO A 216 -11.49 1.03 -5.38
C PRO A 216 -10.57 2.02 -6.11
N PHE A 217 -9.91 2.93 -5.39
CA PHE A 217 -8.97 3.88 -5.98
C PHE A 217 -7.79 3.18 -6.65
N MET A 218 -7.21 2.18 -5.99
CA MET A 218 -6.08 1.44 -6.54
C MET A 218 -6.44 0.71 -7.84
N ASN A 219 -7.56 -0.01 -7.80
CA ASN A 219 -7.98 -0.87 -8.90
C ASN A 219 -8.58 -0.07 -10.06
N LEU A 220 -9.53 0.83 -9.77
CA LEU A 220 -10.33 1.52 -10.79
C LEU A 220 -9.68 2.82 -11.27
N THR A 221 -9.03 3.57 -10.38
CA THR A 221 -8.41 4.85 -10.74
C THR A 221 -6.97 4.65 -11.21
N ARG A 222 -6.14 3.98 -10.41
CA ARG A 222 -4.71 3.75 -10.72
C ARG A 222 -4.46 2.52 -11.60
N ALA A 223 -5.47 1.70 -11.86
CA ALA A 223 -5.35 0.47 -12.65
C ALA A 223 -4.20 -0.44 -12.18
N ARG A 224 -4.03 -0.57 -10.85
CA ARG A 224 -3.05 -1.46 -10.23
C ARG A 224 -3.76 -2.53 -9.41
N PRO A 225 -3.20 -3.75 -9.29
CA PRO A 225 -3.75 -4.74 -8.39
C PRO A 225 -3.59 -4.27 -6.93
N TRP A 226 -4.65 -4.37 -6.16
CA TRP A 226 -4.63 -4.04 -4.74
C TRP A 226 -3.94 -5.12 -3.92
N LYS A 227 -3.03 -4.68 -3.06
CA LYS A 227 -2.48 -5.50 -1.98
C LYS A 227 -3.15 -5.05 -0.68
N PRO A 228 -3.96 -5.90 -0.03
CA PRO A 228 -4.62 -5.53 1.23
C PRO A 228 -3.62 -5.03 2.28
N ASP A 229 -3.92 -3.86 2.85
CA ASP A 229 -3.25 -3.35 4.03
C ASP A 229 -3.55 -4.30 5.20
N GLY A 230 -2.57 -5.11 5.52
CA GLY A 230 -2.63 -6.11 6.58
C GLY A 230 -1.45 -7.04 6.40
N PRO A 231 -1.00 -7.73 7.46
CA PRO A 231 -0.18 -8.90 7.26
C PRO A 231 -1.08 -9.89 6.52
N GLY A 232 -1.04 -9.90 5.19
CA GLY A 232 -1.41 -11.12 4.46
C GLY A 232 -0.60 -12.20 5.16
N THR A 233 -1.27 -13.11 5.87
CA THR A 233 -0.77 -13.87 7.01
C THR A 233 0.72 -14.15 6.86
N ILE A 234 1.57 -13.23 7.33
CA ILE A 234 2.99 -13.52 7.40
C ILE A 234 3.00 -14.45 8.58
N ASP A 235 3.18 -15.74 8.29
CA ASP A 235 3.30 -16.74 9.31
C ASP A 235 4.26 -16.19 10.37
N ALA A 236 3.85 -16.17 11.63
CA ALA A 236 4.69 -15.68 12.73
C ALA A 236 6.05 -16.39 12.72
N ASN A 237 6.10 -17.63 12.22
CA ASN A 237 7.32 -18.37 11.99
C ASN A 237 8.24 -17.71 10.95
N VAL A 238 7.72 -17.12 9.87
CA VAL A 238 8.54 -16.41 8.85
C VAL A 238 9.14 -15.12 9.40
N LEU A 239 8.42 -14.41 10.29
CA LEU A 239 9.00 -13.25 10.98
C LEU A 239 10.03 -13.70 12.02
N ALA A 240 9.74 -14.76 12.77
CA ALA A 240 10.67 -15.35 13.74
C ALA A 240 11.95 -15.87 13.07
N ASP A 241 11.86 -16.47 11.87
CA ASP A 241 13.00 -16.94 11.09
C ASP A 241 13.90 -15.79 10.58
N ARG A 242 13.33 -14.58 10.49
CA ARG A 242 14.06 -13.36 10.14
C ARG A 242 14.60 -12.61 11.37
N CYS A 243 14.23 -13.02 12.58
CA CYS A 243 14.75 -12.40 13.79
C CYS A 243 16.24 -12.77 13.93
N GLU A 244 17.08 -11.76 14.03
CA GLU A 244 18.48 -11.97 14.40
C GLU A 244 18.56 -12.31 15.90
N PRO A 245 19.32 -13.34 16.29
CA PRO A 245 19.47 -13.68 17.69
C PRO A 245 20.43 -12.70 18.38
N TYR A 246 19.88 -11.74 19.14
CA TYR A 246 20.65 -10.97 20.12
C TYR A 246 20.09 -11.20 21.54
N PRO A 247 20.95 -11.31 22.57
CA PRO A 247 20.49 -11.52 23.94
C PRO A 247 19.61 -10.36 24.41
N ALA A 248 18.53 -10.67 25.13
CA ALA A 248 17.71 -9.65 25.78
C ALA A 248 18.58 -8.77 26.70
N GLY A 249 18.51 -7.46 26.52
CA GLY A 249 19.34 -6.49 27.25
C GLY A 249 20.77 -6.32 26.73
N HIS A 250 21.16 -6.98 25.63
CA HIS A 250 22.35 -6.61 24.86
C HIS A 250 21.95 -5.72 23.69
N MET A 251 22.74 -4.67 23.47
CA MET A 251 22.53 -3.74 22.38
C MET A 251 23.39 -4.14 21.17
N PRO A 252 22.81 -4.27 19.95
CA PRO A 252 23.58 -4.54 18.75
C PRO A 252 24.67 -3.48 18.48
N GLU A 253 25.79 -3.89 17.88
CA GLU A 253 26.98 -3.04 17.64
C GLU A 253 26.68 -1.77 16.81
N GLY A 254 25.64 -1.80 15.96
CA GLY A 254 25.27 -0.67 15.10
C GLY A 254 24.38 0.39 15.76
N VAL A 255 23.94 0.20 17.00
CA VAL A 255 23.01 1.13 17.65
C VAL A 255 23.77 2.35 18.18
N THR A 256 23.41 3.52 17.65
CA THR A 256 23.96 4.82 18.06
C THR A 256 23.00 5.64 18.92
N GLY A 257 21.71 5.30 18.93
CA GLY A 257 20.68 6.00 19.72
C GLY A 257 19.54 5.06 20.10
N VAL A 258 18.92 5.33 21.25
CA VAL A 258 17.78 4.56 21.77
C VAL A 258 16.56 5.47 21.87
N TYR A 259 15.40 4.94 21.50
CA TYR A 259 14.12 5.63 21.57
C TYR A 259 13.09 4.72 22.22
N ALA A 260 12.11 5.31 22.90
CA ALA A 260 11.05 4.56 23.53
C ALA A 260 9.68 5.01 23.01
N GLY A 261 8.85 4.04 22.61
CA GLY A 261 7.43 4.25 22.37
C GLY A 261 6.63 3.58 23.48
N MET A 262 5.74 4.32 24.12
CA MET A 262 4.79 3.77 25.09
C MET A 262 3.37 3.85 24.56
N ASP A 263 2.64 2.75 24.66
CA ASP A 263 1.22 2.68 24.36
C ASP A 263 0.42 2.36 25.63
N THR A 264 -0.63 3.16 25.88
CA THR A 264 -1.52 3.00 27.02
C THR A 264 -2.80 2.30 26.60
N GLN A 265 -3.05 1.14 27.19
CA GLN A 265 -4.17 0.28 26.84
C GLN A 265 -5.16 0.23 28.00
N GLU A 266 -6.45 0.50 27.73
CA GLU A 266 -7.53 0.46 28.73
C GLU A 266 -7.79 -0.97 29.25
N GLY A 267 -7.41 -1.97 28.46
CA GLY A 267 -7.84 -3.35 28.69
C GLY A 267 -9.19 -3.60 28.03
N GLY A 268 -9.21 -4.43 26.98
CA GLY A 268 -10.45 -4.80 26.30
C GLY A 268 -11.27 -5.83 27.09
N ARG A 269 -12.24 -6.47 26.43
CA ARG A 269 -13.20 -7.44 27.02
C ARG A 269 -12.58 -8.56 27.87
N ASN A 270 -11.30 -8.89 27.66
CA ASN A 270 -10.54 -9.92 28.38
C ASN A 270 -9.14 -9.43 28.86
N GLY A 271 -8.86 -8.13 28.80
CA GLY A 271 -7.53 -7.57 29.10
C GLY A 271 -7.56 -6.62 30.29
N LYS A 272 -6.47 -6.55 31.05
CA LYS A 272 -6.28 -5.54 32.08
C LYS A 272 -5.71 -4.25 31.48
N PRO A 273 -5.91 -3.09 32.14
CA PRO A 273 -5.17 -1.89 31.81
C PRO A 273 -3.67 -2.15 31.89
N ARG A 274 -2.91 -1.63 30.93
CA ARG A 274 -1.45 -1.80 30.89
C ARG A 274 -0.76 -0.68 30.11
N HIS A 275 0.50 -0.43 30.44
CA HIS A 275 1.42 0.33 29.61
C HIS A 275 2.39 -0.64 28.92
N GLU A 276 2.48 -0.56 27.61
CA GLU A 276 3.47 -1.30 26.83
C GLU A 276 4.54 -0.35 26.33
N ILE A 277 5.78 -0.55 26.74
CA ILE A 277 6.93 0.24 26.30
C ILE A 277 7.78 -0.61 25.38
N VAL A 278 8.06 -0.10 24.18
CA VAL A 278 8.98 -0.70 23.22
C VAL A 278 10.19 0.20 23.10
N PHE A 279 11.37 -0.38 23.31
CA PHE A 279 12.64 0.30 23.09
C PHE A 279 13.17 -0.06 21.70
N VAL A 280 13.54 0.95 20.92
CA VAL A 280 14.07 0.79 19.57
C VAL A 280 15.43 1.47 19.49
N GLY A 281 16.44 0.71 19.08
CA GLY A 281 17.76 1.23 18.75
C GLY A 281 17.79 1.64 17.28
N TYR A 282 18.43 2.76 16.98
CA TYR A 282 18.70 3.19 15.60
C TYR A 282 20.20 3.31 15.36
N GLY A 283 20.59 3.01 14.13
CA GLY A 283 21.97 3.08 13.64
C GLY A 283 22.09 3.89 12.36
N GLU A 284 23.22 3.72 11.68
CA GLU A 284 23.49 4.37 10.40
C GLU A 284 22.47 3.94 9.33
N GLY A 285 22.04 4.88 8.47
CA GLY A 285 21.13 4.56 7.37
C GLY A 285 19.69 4.25 7.76
N GLU A 286 19.24 4.69 8.96
CA GLU A 286 17.90 4.43 9.50
C GLU A 286 17.63 2.94 9.81
N GLU A 287 18.68 2.12 9.89
CA GLU A 287 18.56 0.75 10.38
C GLU A 287 18.10 0.75 11.85
N CYS A 288 17.16 -0.13 12.20
CA CYS A 288 16.56 -0.15 13.53
C CYS A 288 16.37 -1.56 14.10
N TRP A 289 16.46 -1.65 15.43
CA TRP A 289 16.36 -2.90 16.19
C TRP A 289 15.42 -2.76 17.37
N VAL A 290 14.54 -3.73 17.59
CA VAL A 290 13.67 -3.75 18.78
C VAL A 290 14.47 -4.28 19.97
N LEU A 291 14.96 -3.40 20.83
CA LEU A 291 15.89 -3.79 21.90
C LEU A 291 15.19 -4.58 23.02
N ASP A 292 14.00 -4.13 23.44
CA ASP A 292 13.19 -4.83 24.44
C ASP A 292 11.74 -4.33 24.43
N ARG A 293 10.84 -5.12 25.01
CA ARG A 293 9.44 -4.77 25.26
C ARG A 293 9.12 -5.01 26.72
N VAL A 294 8.73 -3.94 27.41
CA VAL A 294 8.31 -3.96 28.81
C VAL A 294 6.80 -3.78 28.88
N VAL A 295 6.12 -4.69 29.58
CA VAL A 295 4.68 -4.58 29.86
C VAL A 295 4.50 -4.31 31.34
N ILE A 296 3.85 -3.20 31.66
CA ILE A 296 3.48 -2.81 33.02
C ILE A 296 1.97 -2.98 33.14
N ASP A 297 1.51 -4.03 33.82
CA ASP A 297 0.10 -4.39 33.99
C ASP A 297 -0.33 -4.46 35.46
N GLY A 298 0.54 -4.04 36.38
CA GLY A 298 0.23 -3.86 37.79
C GLY A 298 1.32 -3.15 38.58
N ILE A 299 0.97 -2.74 39.80
CA ILE A 299 1.83 -2.01 40.73
C ILE A 299 2.03 -2.84 42.01
N PRO A 300 3.23 -2.85 42.61
CA PRO A 300 3.43 -3.48 43.91
C PRO A 300 2.57 -2.82 45.00
N GLY A 301 1.73 -3.62 45.66
CA GLY A 301 0.87 -3.22 46.77
C GLY A 301 1.01 -4.14 47.97
N VAL A 302 0.18 -3.93 48.99
CA VAL A 302 0.12 -4.80 50.18
C VAL A 302 -1.32 -5.15 50.52
N ASP A 303 -1.58 -6.42 50.80
CA ASP A 303 -2.91 -6.86 51.25
C ASP A 303 -3.22 -6.39 52.68
N ARG A 304 -4.44 -6.66 53.15
CA ARG A 304 -4.91 -6.29 54.50
C ARG A 304 -4.05 -6.87 55.63
N ASP A 305 -3.33 -7.95 55.36
CA ASP A 305 -2.48 -8.66 56.31
C ASP A 305 -0.98 -8.29 56.14
N GLY A 306 -0.67 -7.32 55.27
CA GLY A 306 0.68 -6.80 55.02
C GLY A 306 1.53 -7.65 54.07
N ARG A 307 0.93 -8.56 53.30
CA ARG A 307 1.66 -9.37 52.32
C ARG A 307 1.79 -8.61 50.99
N PRO A 308 2.94 -8.70 50.29
CA PRO A 308 3.09 -8.10 48.97
C PRO A 308 2.09 -8.69 47.97
N ILE A 309 1.41 -7.83 47.23
CA ILE A 309 0.51 -8.18 46.12
C ILE A 309 0.86 -7.34 44.89
N GLN A 310 0.35 -7.75 43.72
CA GLN A 310 0.37 -6.92 42.51
C GLN A 310 -1.06 -6.40 42.30
N GLU A 311 -1.24 -5.12 42.54
CA GLU A 311 -2.51 -4.44 42.30
C GLU A 311 -2.66 -4.14 40.82
N ASP A 312 -3.90 -4.12 40.33
CA ASP A 312 -4.17 -3.76 38.94
C ASP A 312 -3.67 -2.33 38.69
N LEU A 313 -3.07 -2.13 37.52
CA LEU A 313 -2.58 -0.82 37.14
C LEU A 313 -3.76 0.14 36.97
N GLU A 314 -3.79 1.22 37.75
CA GLU A 314 -4.57 2.41 37.43
C GLU A 314 -3.74 3.31 36.49
N PRO A 315 -4.09 3.42 35.19
CA PRO A 315 -3.33 4.22 34.24
C PRO A 315 -3.25 5.67 34.71
N PHE A 316 -2.10 6.32 34.47
CA PHE A 316 -1.84 7.72 34.83
C PHE A 316 -1.81 8.03 36.35
N SER A 317 -1.97 7.04 37.22
CA SER A 317 -1.73 7.20 38.65
C SER A 317 -0.27 7.58 38.95
N PRO A 318 0.04 8.24 40.08
CA PRO A 318 1.43 8.52 40.45
C PRO A 318 2.33 7.29 40.50
N ASP A 319 1.75 6.11 40.76
CA ASP A 319 2.47 4.86 40.92
C ASP A 319 2.76 4.21 39.56
N ALA A 320 1.77 4.24 38.65
CA ALA A 320 1.99 3.97 37.24
C ALA A 320 3.10 4.87 36.66
N ALA A 321 3.18 6.12 37.10
CA ALA A 321 4.16 7.08 36.59
C ALA A 321 5.56 6.65 36.98
N ARG A 322 5.72 6.28 38.25
CA ARG A 322 7.01 5.79 38.78
C ARG A 322 7.43 4.50 38.10
N ALA A 323 6.50 3.59 37.82
CA ALA A 323 6.80 2.36 37.09
C ALA A 323 7.26 2.64 35.65
N VAL A 324 6.57 3.53 34.94
CA VAL A 324 6.96 3.97 33.59
C VAL A 324 8.32 4.66 33.60
N TRP A 325 8.56 5.59 34.52
CA TRP A 325 9.86 6.28 34.62
C TRP A 325 10.99 5.33 34.96
N ALA A 326 10.77 4.38 35.88
CA ALA A 326 11.77 3.37 36.20
C ALA A 326 12.12 2.48 34.99
N ALA A 327 11.14 2.20 34.11
CA ALA A 327 11.40 1.49 32.86
C ALA A 327 12.17 2.35 31.85
N LEU A 328 11.82 3.64 31.72
CA LEU A 328 12.44 4.57 30.78
C LEU A 328 13.85 5.02 31.21
N ASP A 329 14.15 5.04 32.50
CA ASP A 329 15.49 5.36 33.04
C ASP A 329 16.49 4.21 32.89
N ARG A 330 16.09 3.12 32.23
CA ARG A 330 16.97 1.98 31.94
C ARG A 330 18.18 2.42 31.12
N GLU A 331 19.34 2.00 31.60
CA GLU A 331 20.63 2.16 30.93
C GLU A 331 20.82 1.06 29.88
N TRP A 332 21.32 1.46 28.70
CA TRP A 332 21.66 0.59 27.59
C TRP A 332 23.15 0.65 27.33
N VAL A 333 23.84 -0.49 27.40
CA VAL A 333 25.30 -0.52 27.22
C VAL A 333 25.61 -0.92 25.78
N THR A 334 26.29 -0.04 25.03
CA THR A 334 26.85 -0.34 23.70
C THR A 334 27.93 -1.42 23.80
N ALA A 335 28.27 -2.04 22.67
CA ALA A 335 29.41 -2.96 22.59
C ALA A 335 30.75 -2.33 23.02
N ASP A 336 30.92 -1.03 22.76
CA ASP A 336 32.10 -0.25 23.15
C ASP A 336 32.06 0.22 24.62
N GLY A 337 31.00 -0.10 25.37
CA GLY A 337 30.84 0.22 26.78
C GLY A 337 30.27 1.60 27.09
N GLU A 338 29.89 2.39 26.08
CA GLU A 338 29.12 3.63 26.25
C GLU A 338 27.71 3.31 26.76
N ILE A 339 27.23 4.11 27.71
CA ILE A 339 25.88 4.02 28.28
C ILE A 339 24.97 5.00 27.53
N LEU A 340 23.93 4.46 26.92
CA LEU A 340 22.84 5.21 26.30
C LEU A 340 21.60 5.20 27.18
N HIS A 341 20.85 6.30 27.11
CA HIS A 341 19.50 6.42 27.63
C HIS A 341 18.57 6.74 26.45
N PRO A 342 17.26 6.47 26.57
CA PRO A 342 16.30 6.92 25.58
C PRO A 342 16.45 8.42 25.30
N GLU A 343 16.73 8.79 24.05
CA GLU A 343 16.95 10.18 23.64
C GLU A 343 15.64 10.95 23.49
N ALA A 344 14.59 10.25 23.08
CA ALA A 344 13.24 10.76 23.05
C ALA A 344 12.24 9.63 23.37
N GLU A 345 11.16 10.02 24.03
CA GLU A 345 10.07 9.12 24.38
C GLU A 345 8.75 9.64 23.77
N ALA A 346 8.07 8.77 23.02
CA ALA A 346 6.73 9.03 22.51
C ALA A 346 5.73 8.27 23.37
N VAL A 347 4.75 8.98 23.93
CA VAL A 347 3.72 8.40 24.79
C VAL A 347 2.37 8.55 24.10
N ASP A 348 1.78 7.43 23.71
CA ASP A 348 0.37 7.36 23.32
C ASP A 348 -0.47 7.19 24.60
N VAL A 349 -1.24 8.24 24.90
CA VAL A 349 -2.19 8.26 26.03
C VAL A 349 -3.52 7.56 25.68
N GLY A 350 -3.63 7.06 24.45
CA GLY A 350 -4.76 6.27 23.98
C GLY A 350 -6.08 7.02 24.09
N TYR A 351 -6.95 6.53 24.97
CA TYR A 351 -8.37 6.89 25.06
C TYR A 351 -8.68 8.11 25.93
N ASP A 352 -7.72 8.62 26.70
CA ASP A 352 -7.92 9.80 27.56
C ASP A 352 -6.97 10.95 27.21
N MET A 353 -7.40 11.80 26.28
CA MET A 353 -6.64 12.98 25.84
C MET A 353 -6.52 14.07 26.92
N ASN A 354 -7.28 13.98 28.02
CA ASN A 354 -7.20 14.93 29.13
C ASN A 354 -6.37 14.37 30.30
N ALA A 355 -6.01 13.09 30.25
CA ALA A 355 -5.13 12.48 31.23
C ALA A 355 -3.76 13.16 31.21
N ARG A 356 -3.41 13.79 32.33
CA ARG A 356 -2.07 14.30 32.59
C ARG A 356 -1.52 13.53 33.78
N TRP A 357 -0.34 12.97 33.62
CA TRP A 357 0.43 12.43 34.74
C TRP A 357 0.62 13.54 35.79
N PRO A 358 0.13 13.36 37.04
CA PRO A 358 0.29 14.37 38.09
C PRO A 358 1.75 14.73 38.39
N SER A 359 2.69 13.83 38.05
CA SER A 359 4.14 13.98 38.24
C SER A 359 4.91 14.51 37.03
N ALA A 360 4.29 14.67 35.85
CA ALA A 360 4.97 15.07 34.61
C ALA A 360 5.60 16.49 34.63
N THR A 361 5.30 17.31 35.64
CA THR A 361 5.87 18.66 35.79
C THR A 361 7.27 18.70 36.42
N THR A 362 7.91 17.54 36.71
CA THR A 362 9.18 17.51 37.46
C THR A 362 10.39 16.90 36.76
N ARG A 363 10.27 16.32 35.55
CA ARG A 363 11.45 15.82 34.80
C ARG A 363 12.17 17.00 34.12
N ARG A 364 13.27 17.48 34.72
CA ARG A 364 14.28 18.23 33.95
C ARG A 364 14.95 17.22 33.03
N ALA A 365 14.93 17.47 31.73
CA ALA A 365 15.74 16.73 30.75
C ALA A 365 17.19 16.69 31.25
N GLY A 366 17.66 15.51 31.66
CA GLY A 366 19.06 15.26 31.91
C GLY A 366 19.77 15.37 30.57
N SER A 367 20.74 16.29 30.48
CA SER A 367 21.55 16.50 29.29
C SER A 367 22.13 15.19 28.78
N GLY A 368 21.91 14.90 27.49
CA GLY A 368 22.53 13.79 26.79
C GLY A 368 24.06 13.80 26.93
N ARG A 369 24.61 12.60 27.02
CA ARG A 369 26.03 12.23 27.20
C ARG A 369 26.63 12.58 28.56
N SER A 370 26.70 11.56 29.42
CA SER A 370 27.62 11.50 30.57
C SER A 370 28.83 10.64 30.17
N SER A 371 29.94 11.27 29.75
CA SER A 371 31.23 10.58 29.64
C SER A 371 31.84 10.36 31.01
N ARG A 372 32.26 9.13 31.34
CA ARG A 372 33.28 8.87 32.36
C ARG A 372 34.54 8.34 31.72
#